data_AF-A0A940I0J5-F1
#
_entry.id   AF-A0A940I0J5-F1
#
_cell.length_a   1.000
_cell.length_b   1.000
_cell.length_c   1.000
_cell.angle_alpha   90.00
_cell.angle_beta   90.00
_cell.angle_gamma   90.00
#
_symmetry.space_group_name_H-M   'P 1'
#
loop_
_entity.id
_entity.type
_entity.pdbx_description
1 polymer ?
#
loop_
_entity_poly.entity_id
_entity_poly.type
_entity_poly.pdbx_seq_one_letter_code
_entity_poly.pdbx_strand_id
1 'polypeptide(L)'
;MTEKEEIIRQTALAFDFIQKLYLEVSYLIKEIEGTLQEEDEKFVIGRPAGYGISARSSTGLEANNVNLWLLKKFAVFFVPEERTKLERGQTITELRKDLKVLYLRLVLNDKNIAESTVYSGVLYNIQKKPQGKWISKFESIMGHIEYNDNKIFKEPQEIDYEDAYVRLQGELIKNNLYDINDSQTLYDKIVKPSLELYRKLDIKL
;
A
#
# COMPACT_ATOMS: atom_id res chain seq x y z
N MET A 1 -41.07 5.96 13.80
CA MET A 1 -40.23 6.07 12.59
C MET A 1 -40.93 5.32 11.48
N THR A 2 -41.17 5.98 10.35
CA THR A 2 -41.65 5.28 9.15
C THR A 2 -40.51 4.46 8.54
N GLU A 3 -40.83 3.41 7.77
CA GLU A 3 -39.84 2.58 7.06
C GLU A 3 -38.88 3.43 6.20
N LYS A 4 -39.42 4.49 5.58
CA LYS A 4 -38.63 5.46 4.80
C LYS A 4 -37.61 6.23 5.64
N GLU A 5 -38.01 6.74 6.81
CA GLU A 5 -37.10 7.47 7.71
C GLU A 5 -35.95 6.60 8.19
N GLU A 6 -36.25 5.33 8.50
CA GLU A 6 -35.23 4.37 8.94
C GLU A 6 -34.24 4.06 7.80
N ILE A 7 -34.69 3.85 6.56
CA ILE A 7 -33.80 3.61 5.41
C ILE A 7 -32.88 4.81 5.16
N ILE A 8 -33.40 6.04 5.24
CA ILE A 8 -32.59 7.26 5.09
C ILE A 8 -31.51 7.31 6.18
N ARG A 9 -31.90 7.04 7.43
CA ARG A 9 -30.97 7.04 8.58
C ARG A 9 -29.87 5.99 8.42
N GLN A 10 -30.22 4.76 8.03
CA GLN A 10 -29.25 3.67 7.84
C GLN A 10 -28.28 3.96 6.69
N THR A 11 -28.77 4.57 5.61
CA THR A 11 -27.92 4.99 4.49
C THR A 11 -26.89 6.03 4.94
N ALA A 12 -27.33 7.06 5.68
CA ALA A 12 -26.42 8.07 6.21
C ALA A 12 -25.37 7.47 7.16
N LEU A 13 -25.80 6.61 8.08
CA LEU A 13 -24.88 5.92 8.99
C LEU A 13 -23.83 5.09 8.26
N ALA A 14 -24.21 4.36 7.21
CA ALA A 14 -23.28 3.55 6.43
C ALA A 14 -22.17 4.40 5.80
N PHE A 15 -22.53 5.55 5.19
CA PHE A 15 -21.54 6.46 4.61
C PHE A 15 -20.67 7.13 5.68
N ASP A 16 -21.25 7.55 6.81
CA ASP A 16 -20.49 8.11 7.94
C ASP A 16 -19.46 7.11 8.47
N PHE A 17 -19.82 5.83 8.61
CA PHE A 17 -18.89 4.80 9.07
C PHE A 17 -17.76 4.55 8.09
N ILE A 18 -18.06 4.49 6.78
CA ILE A 18 -17.03 4.33 5.74
C ILE A 18 -16.08 5.52 5.74
N GLN A 19 -16.60 6.73 5.84
CA GLN A 19 -15.79 7.95 5.86
C GLN A 19 -14.88 7.99 7.09
N LYS A 20 -15.40 7.68 8.27
CA LYS A 20 -14.59 7.58 9.50
C LYS A 20 -13.48 6.54 9.35
N LEU A 21 -13.81 5.35 8.85
CA LEU A 21 -12.83 4.29 8.61
C LEU A 21 -11.69 4.74 7.68
N TYR A 22 -12.02 5.43 6.58
CA TYR A 22 -11.00 5.96 5.66
C TYR A 22 -10.17 7.09 6.29
N LEU A 23 -10.78 7.90 7.15
CA LEU A 23 -10.08 8.95 7.88
C LEU A 23 -9.04 8.34 8.83
N GLU A 24 -9.41 7.34 9.62
CA GLU A 24 -8.48 6.63 10.52
C GLU A 24 -7.34 5.97 9.75
N VAL A 25 -7.65 5.32 8.63
CA VAL A 25 -6.64 4.75 7.70
C VAL A 25 -5.68 5.83 7.20
N SER A 26 -6.19 7.01 6.85
CA SER A 26 -5.35 8.12 6.40
C SER A 26 -4.44 8.64 7.52
N TYR A 27 -4.94 8.74 8.75
CA TYR A 27 -4.15 9.17 9.90
C TYR A 27 -3.05 8.16 10.24
N LEU A 28 -3.36 6.87 10.21
CA LEU A 28 -2.37 5.81 10.36
C LEU A 28 -1.24 5.93 9.33
N ILE A 29 -1.57 6.11 8.04
CA ILE A 29 -0.56 6.29 6.99
C ILE A 29 0.28 7.55 7.24
N LYS A 30 -0.36 8.65 7.65
CA LYS A 30 0.30 9.93 7.93
C LYS A 30 1.24 9.85 9.13
N GLU A 31 0.87 9.11 10.16
CA GLU A 31 1.72 8.88 11.33
C GLU A 31 2.95 8.07 10.95
N ILE A 32 2.77 6.98 10.19
CA ILE A 32 3.88 6.19 9.64
C ILE A 32 4.81 7.06 8.76
N GLU A 33 4.23 7.89 7.88
CA GLU A 33 5.02 8.82 7.05
C GLU A 33 5.84 9.78 7.92
N GLY A 34 5.23 10.37 8.95
CA GLY A 34 5.90 11.29 9.86
C GLY A 34 7.08 10.63 10.59
N THR A 35 6.87 9.44 11.14
CA THR A 35 7.94 8.68 11.81
C THR A 35 9.07 8.33 10.84
N LEU A 36 8.73 7.85 9.65
CA LEU A 36 9.72 7.48 8.63
C LEU A 36 10.51 8.68 8.07
N GLN A 37 9.95 9.88 8.14
CA GLN A 37 10.64 11.13 7.75
C GLN A 37 11.71 11.55 8.77
N GLU A 38 11.60 11.12 10.03
CA GLU A 38 12.56 11.41 11.11
C GLU A 38 13.76 10.45 11.12
N GLU A 39 13.70 9.36 10.35
CA GLU A 39 14.81 8.40 10.19
C GLU A 39 15.95 8.98 9.33
N ASP A 40 17.16 8.42 9.46
CA ASP A 40 18.37 8.90 8.76
C ASP A 40 18.19 8.98 7.24
N GLU A 41 17.50 8.01 6.64
CA GLU A 41 17.22 7.96 5.20
C GLU A 41 16.15 8.96 4.74
N LYS A 42 15.43 9.59 5.68
CA LYS A 42 14.34 10.56 5.43
C LYS A 42 13.37 10.07 4.37
N PHE A 43 12.66 8.99 4.68
CA PHE A 43 11.75 8.40 3.71
C PHE A 43 10.60 9.34 3.39
N VAL A 44 10.21 9.37 2.12
CA VAL A 44 9.05 10.11 1.61
C VAL A 44 8.06 9.16 0.96
N ILE A 45 6.77 9.45 1.11
CA ILE A 45 5.73 8.66 0.46
C ILE A 45 5.72 8.88 -1.06
N GLY A 46 5.61 7.78 -1.79
CA GLY A 46 5.43 7.78 -3.24
C GLY A 46 4.09 8.35 -3.69
N ARG A 47 4.11 9.13 -4.75
CA ARG A 47 2.98 9.88 -5.30
C ARG A 47 2.78 9.53 -6.78
N PRO A 48 2.05 8.44 -7.09
CA PRO A 48 1.93 7.96 -8.47
C PRO A 48 1.22 8.92 -9.41
N ALA A 49 0.14 9.56 -8.93
CA ALA A 49 -0.66 10.53 -9.66
C ALA A 49 -1.11 11.69 -8.74
N GLY A 50 -0.23 12.11 -7.84
CA GLY A 50 -0.54 13.03 -6.74
C GLY A 50 -0.35 12.37 -5.37
N TYR A 51 -0.65 13.12 -4.33
CA TYR A 51 -0.55 12.65 -2.95
C TYR A 51 -1.76 11.77 -2.61
N GLY A 52 -1.61 10.46 -2.77
CA GLY A 52 -2.72 9.54 -2.62
C GLY A 52 -2.27 8.09 -2.52
N ILE A 53 -3.24 7.25 -2.18
CA ILE A 53 -3.09 5.80 -2.05
C ILE A 53 -3.19 5.11 -3.41
N SER A 54 -2.63 3.91 -3.50
CA SER A 54 -2.89 2.97 -4.59
C SER A 54 -3.94 1.96 -4.14
N ALA A 55 -4.95 1.74 -4.98
CA ALA A 55 -6.01 0.77 -4.72
C ALA A 55 -6.58 0.24 -6.03
N ARG A 56 -7.17 -0.95 -5.98
CA ARG A 56 -8.00 -1.47 -7.07
C ARG A 56 -9.45 -1.07 -6.85
N SER A 57 -10.03 -0.36 -7.81
CA SER A 57 -11.45 0.00 -7.84
C SER A 57 -12.05 -0.23 -9.23
N SER A 58 -13.38 -0.11 -9.32
CA SER A 58 -14.09 -0.14 -10.60
C SER A 58 -15.32 0.76 -10.55
N THR A 59 -15.76 1.22 -11.71
CA THR A 59 -17.06 1.88 -11.93
C THR A 59 -17.94 1.09 -12.91
N GLY A 60 -17.51 -0.13 -13.29
CA GLY A 60 -18.25 -1.00 -14.20
C GLY A 60 -19.54 -1.53 -13.57
N LEU A 61 -20.54 -1.79 -14.42
CA LEU A 61 -21.87 -2.26 -14.02
C LEU A 61 -21.97 -3.80 -13.97
N GLU A 62 -20.94 -4.50 -14.44
CA GLU A 62 -20.87 -5.96 -14.34
C GLU A 62 -20.89 -6.35 -12.85
N ALA A 63 -21.66 -7.38 -12.48
CA ALA A 63 -21.82 -7.78 -11.08
C ALA A 63 -20.47 -8.05 -10.38
N ASN A 64 -19.49 -8.59 -11.12
CA ASN A 64 -18.13 -8.84 -10.63
C ASN A 64 -17.27 -7.57 -10.43
N ASN A 65 -17.73 -6.41 -10.90
CA ASN A 65 -17.08 -5.11 -10.74
C ASN A 65 -17.71 -4.29 -9.61
N VAL A 66 -18.99 -4.51 -9.30
CA VAL A 66 -19.71 -3.83 -8.20
C VAL A 66 -19.02 -4.06 -6.85
N ASN A 67 -18.44 -5.24 -6.63
CA ASN A 67 -17.68 -5.54 -5.41
C ASN A 67 -16.38 -4.71 -5.25
N LEU A 68 -15.93 -4.02 -6.31
CA LEU A 68 -14.77 -3.12 -6.35
C LEU A 68 -15.16 -1.63 -6.26
N TRP A 69 -16.45 -1.30 -6.14
CA TRP A 69 -16.89 0.10 -5.98
C TRP A 69 -16.45 0.70 -4.65
N LEU A 70 -16.41 -0.13 -3.59
CA LEU A 70 -15.87 0.25 -2.29
C LEU A 70 -14.38 -0.10 -2.21
N LEU A 71 -13.55 0.87 -1.83
CA LEU A 71 -12.13 0.63 -1.58
C LEU A 71 -11.96 -0.19 -0.30
N LYS A 72 -11.41 -1.39 -0.45
CA LYS A 72 -11.20 -2.33 0.66
C LYS A 72 -9.73 -2.58 0.98
N LYS A 73 -8.86 -2.22 0.03
CA LYS A 73 -7.42 -2.42 0.08
C LYS A 73 -6.74 -1.14 -0.32
N PHE A 74 -5.74 -0.74 0.45
CA PHE A 74 -4.95 0.47 0.25
C PHE A 74 -3.50 0.08 0.27
N ALA A 75 -2.71 0.69 -0.60
CA ALA A 75 -1.27 0.54 -0.57
C ALA A 75 -0.59 1.88 -0.78
N VAL A 76 0.52 2.05 -0.07
CA VAL A 76 1.48 3.13 -0.28
C VAL A 76 2.88 2.55 -0.22
N PHE A 77 3.85 3.30 -0.72
CA PHE A 77 5.24 2.94 -0.54
C PHE A 77 6.01 4.18 -0.09
N PHE A 78 7.13 3.93 0.58
CA PHE A 78 8.07 4.95 1.02
C PHE A 78 9.45 4.63 0.46
N VAL A 79 10.17 5.69 0.10
CA VAL A 79 11.50 5.61 -0.50
C VAL A 79 12.37 6.71 0.10
N PRO A 80 13.69 6.50 0.31
CA PRO A 80 14.56 7.58 0.77
C PRO A 80 14.46 8.80 -0.14
N GLU A 81 14.45 10.00 0.44
CA GLU A 81 14.29 11.25 -0.31
C GLU A 81 15.30 11.37 -1.46
N GLU A 82 16.56 10.96 -1.24
CA GLU A 82 17.63 10.98 -2.24
C GLU A 82 17.41 10.05 -3.45
N ARG A 83 16.53 9.05 -3.32
CA ARG A 83 16.25 8.04 -4.36
C ARG A 83 15.04 8.41 -5.23
N THR A 84 14.41 9.54 -4.98
CA THR A 84 13.27 10.01 -5.78
C THR A 84 13.35 11.51 -6.03
N LYS A 85 12.50 12.01 -6.92
CA LYS A 85 12.32 13.44 -7.14
C LYS A 85 10.85 13.79 -7.23
N LEU A 86 10.50 14.98 -6.77
CA LEU A 86 9.15 15.53 -6.89
C LEU A 86 9.05 16.38 -8.16
N GLU A 87 8.12 16.03 -9.05
CA GLU A 87 7.86 16.76 -10.29
C GLU A 87 6.35 16.85 -10.52
N ARG A 88 5.83 18.07 -10.65
CA ARG A 88 4.39 18.35 -10.90
C ARG A 88 3.44 17.61 -9.94
N GLY A 89 3.81 17.55 -8.66
CA GLY A 89 3.02 16.89 -7.61
C GLY A 89 3.12 15.36 -7.56
N GLN A 90 3.89 14.74 -8.45
CA GLN A 90 4.17 13.31 -8.46
C GLN A 90 5.61 13.04 -8.05
N THR A 91 5.87 11.86 -7.49
CA THR A 91 7.24 11.37 -7.33
C THR A 91 7.64 10.60 -8.58
N ILE A 92 8.93 10.61 -8.85
CA ILE A 92 9.56 9.88 -9.95
C ILE A 92 10.74 9.10 -9.36
N THR A 93 10.46 7.86 -8.99
CA THR A 93 11.46 6.94 -8.43
C THR A 93 12.03 6.07 -9.54
N GLU A 94 13.33 6.18 -9.77
CA GLU A 94 14.02 5.45 -10.84
C GLU A 94 14.14 3.95 -10.53
N LEU A 95 13.90 3.10 -11.53
CA LEU A 95 14.08 1.65 -11.42
C LEU A 95 15.54 1.27 -11.56
N ARG A 96 16.28 1.39 -10.47
CA ARG A 96 17.67 0.91 -10.36
C ARG A 96 17.72 -0.52 -9.86
N LYS A 97 18.80 -1.24 -10.14
CA LYS A 97 18.99 -2.62 -9.68
C LYS A 97 18.99 -2.74 -8.15
N ASP A 98 19.50 -1.73 -7.48
CA ASP A 98 19.58 -1.62 -6.02
C ASP A 98 18.34 -0.94 -5.40
N LEU A 99 17.28 -0.70 -6.19
CA LEU A 99 16.07 -0.08 -5.67
C LEU A 99 15.41 -0.99 -4.62
N LYS A 100 15.20 -0.41 -3.45
CA LYS A 100 14.36 -0.94 -2.38
C LYS A 100 13.35 0.12 -1.99
N VAL A 101 12.13 -0.30 -1.66
CA VAL A 101 11.11 0.57 -1.10
C VAL A 101 10.50 -0.09 0.13
N LEU A 102 10.13 0.72 1.11
CA LEU A 102 9.21 0.27 2.15
C LEU A 102 7.81 0.22 1.53
N TYR A 103 7.08 -0.85 1.76
CA TYR A 103 5.74 -1.04 1.22
C TYR A 103 4.77 -1.28 2.37
N LEU A 104 3.65 -0.55 2.35
CA LEU A 104 2.58 -0.65 3.33
C LEU A 104 1.29 -0.98 2.60
N ARG A 105 0.62 -2.04 3.03
CA ARG A 105 -0.65 -2.52 2.50
C ARG A 105 -1.65 -2.72 3.64
N LEU A 106 -2.79 -2.06 3.54
CA LEU A 106 -3.91 -2.18 4.47
C LEU A 106 -5.03 -2.93 3.77
N VAL A 107 -5.49 -4.02 4.38
CA VAL A 107 -6.60 -4.85 3.89
C VAL A 107 -7.72 -4.76 4.92
N LEU A 108 -8.73 -3.93 4.65
CA LEU A 108 -9.86 -3.69 5.56
C LEU A 108 -10.93 -4.78 5.44
N ASN A 109 -11.10 -5.33 4.24
CA ASN A 109 -12.08 -6.39 3.99
C ASN A 109 -11.68 -7.21 2.76
N ASP A 110 -11.48 -8.51 2.95
CA ASP A 110 -11.26 -9.46 1.86
C ASP A 110 -11.80 -10.83 2.24
N LYS A 111 -12.12 -11.66 1.23
CA LYS A 111 -12.63 -13.01 1.46
C LYS A 111 -11.62 -13.92 2.18
N ASN A 112 -10.33 -13.59 2.10
CA ASN A 112 -9.24 -14.40 2.64
C ASN A 112 -8.73 -13.92 4.00
N ILE A 113 -9.36 -12.93 4.63
CA ILE A 113 -9.02 -12.46 5.98
C ILE A 113 -10.26 -12.49 6.87
N ALA A 114 -10.07 -12.84 8.14
CA ALA A 114 -11.13 -12.76 9.15
C ALA A 114 -11.22 -11.34 9.75
N GLU A 115 -10.09 -10.65 9.83
CA GLU A 115 -9.93 -9.35 10.50
C GLU A 115 -9.06 -8.43 9.65
N SER A 116 -9.31 -7.12 9.77
CA SER A 116 -8.53 -6.08 9.09
C SER A 116 -7.04 -6.26 9.36
N THR A 117 -6.25 -6.29 8.30
CA THR A 117 -4.84 -6.67 8.38
C THR A 117 -3.97 -5.59 7.74
N VAL A 118 -2.82 -5.32 8.34
CA VAL A 118 -1.74 -4.54 7.74
C VAL A 118 -0.57 -5.45 7.39
N TYR A 119 -0.03 -5.24 6.19
CA TYR A 119 1.22 -5.83 5.74
C TYR A 119 2.22 -4.69 5.55
N SER A 120 3.40 -4.81 6.15
CA SER A 120 4.45 -3.80 6.04
C SER A 120 5.82 -4.45 5.94
N GLY A 121 6.68 -3.90 5.11
CA GLY A 121 8.03 -4.42 4.95
C GLY A 121 8.70 -3.82 3.73
N VAL A 122 9.46 -4.62 3.00
CA VAL A 122 10.32 -4.15 1.91
C VAL A 122 10.01 -4.87 0.60
N LEU A 123 9.96 -4.12 -0.50
CA LEU A 123 10.04 -4.65 -1.85
C LEU A 123 11.41 -4.32 -2.45
N TYR A 124 12.02 -5.28 -3.12
CA TYR A 124 13.39 -5.19 -3.64
C TYR A 124 13.55 -6.04 -4.91
N ASN A 125 14.73 -5.98 -5.54
CA ASN A 125 15.02 -6.66 -6.82
C ASN A 125 13.97 -6.36 -7.89
N ILE A 126 13.53 -5.10 -7.94
CA ILE A 126 12.46 -4.64 -8.82
C ILE A 126 13.03 -4.40 -10.22
N GLN A 127 12.55 -5.16 -11.19
CA GLN A 127 13.05 -5.12 -12.56
C GLN A 127 11.92 -5.01 -13.56
N LYS A 128 12.02 -4.01 -14.44
CA LYS A 128 11.20 -3.92 -15.65
C LYS A 128 11.66 -4.95 -16.67
N LYS A 129 10.70 -5.66 -17.26
CA LYS A 129 10.92 -6.55 -18.40
C LYS A 129 10.65 -5.89 -19.75
N PRO A 130 11.11 -6.47 -20.88
CA PRO A 130 10.97 -5.87 -22.21
C PRO A 130 9.53 -5.48 -22.60
N GLN A 131 8.53 -6.26 -22.16
CA GLN A 131 7.13 -6.01 -22.46
C GLN A 131 6.53 -4.89 -21.58
N GLY A 132 7.17 -4.55 -20.46
CA GLY A 132 6.75 -3.51 -19.51
C GLY A 132 7.02 -2.09 -19.97
N LYS A 133 6.86 -1.78 -21.27
CA LYS A 133 7.24 -0.47 -21.85
C LYS A 133 6.64 0.73 -21.10
N TRP A 134 5.42 0.57 -20.61
CA TRP A 134 4.65 1.57 -19.85
C TRP A 134 5.24 1.88 -18.46
N ILE A 135 6.11 1.01 -17.92
CA ILE A 135 6.79 1.20 -16.64
C ILE A 135 7.97 2.15 -16.86
N SER A 136 7.85 3.41 -16.44
CA SER A 136 8.95 4.39 -16.51
C SER A 136 9.55 4.73 -15.15
N LYS A 137 8.80 4.48 -14.07
CA LYS A 137 9.14 4.77 -12.68
C LYS A 137 8.51 3.72 -11.76
N PHE A 138 8.98 3.59 -10.53
CA PHE A 138 8.42 2.62 -9.58
C PHE A 138 6.93 2.85 -9.31
N GLU A 139 6.50 4.11 -9.25
CA GLU A 139 5.11 4.49 -9.02
C GLU A 139 4.15 3.85 -10.02
N SER A 140 4.59 3.62 -11.27
CA SER A 140 3.80 2.94 -12.29
C SER A 140 3.45 1.50 -11.86
N ILE A 141 4.36 0.83 -11.15
CA ILE A 141 4.22 -0.57 -10.72
C ILE A 141 3.12 -0.73 -9.67
N MET A 142 2.81 0.30 -8.87
CA MET A 142 1.82 0.22 -7.80
C MET A 142 0.44 -0.24 -8.28
N GLY A 143 -0.05 0.32 -9.39
CA GLY A 143 -1.34 -0.10 -9.96
C GLY A 143 -1.33 -1.55 -10.48
N HIS A 144 -0.18 -1.99 -10.99
CA HIS A 144 0.03 -3.37 -11.44
C HIS A 144 0.08 -4.36 -10.29
N ILE A 145 0.66 -3.96 -9.15
CA ILE A 145 0.63 -4.74 -7.90
C ILE A 145 -0.83 -4.94 -7.47
N GLU A 146 -1.64 -3.88 -7.43
CA GLU A 146 -3.05 -4.00 -7.03
C GLU A 146 -3.88 -4.84 -8.01
N TYR A 147 -3.55 -4.82 -9.30
CA TYR A 147 -4.23 -5.64 -10.30
C TYR A 147 -3.92 -7.15 -10.12
N ASN A 148 -2.67 -7.47 -9.76
CA ASN A 148 -2.17 -8.84 -9.58
C ASN A 148 -2.11 -9.28 -8.11
N ASP A 149 -2.86 -8.60 -7.23
CA ASP A 149 -2.90 -8.79 -5.77
C ASP A 149 -2.86 -10.27 -5.34
N ASN A 150 -3.80 -11.10 -5.83
CA ASN A 150 -3.88 -12.51 -5.45
C ASN A 150 -2.63 -13.34 -5.82
N LYS A 151 -1.87 -12.92 -6.83
CA LYS A 151 -0.66 -13.61 -7.27
C LYS A 151 0.56 -13.15 -6.48
N ILE A 152 0.68 -11.84 -6.28
CA ILE A 152 1.83 -11.22 -5.59
C ILE A 152 1.78 -11.54 -4.10
N PHE A 153 0.60 -11.44 -3.47
CA PHE A 153 0.45 -11.59 -2.02
C PHE A 153 -0.06 -12.97 -1.62
N LYS A 154 0.22 -14.01 -2.43
CA LYS A 154 -0.05 -15.40 -2.06
C LYS A 154 0.71 -15.78 -0.79
N GLU A 155 1.98 -15.38 -0.72
CA GLU A 155 2.88 -15.59 0.42
C GLU A 155 3.59 -14.26 0.75
N PRO A 156 2.92 -13.33 1.47
CA PRO A 156 3.45 -11.97 1.68
C PRO A 156 4.79 -11.91 2.43
N GLN A 157 5.12 -12.95 3.19
CA GLN A 157 6.38 -13.07 3.95
C GLN A 157 7.58 -13.40 3.05
N GLU A 158 7.34 -13.96 1.87
CA GLU A 158 8.38 -14.33 0.90
C GLU A 158 7.83 -14.14 -0.52
N ILE A 159 7.72 -12.88 -0.92
CA ILE A 159 7.24 -12.53 -2.25
C ILE A 159 8.36 -12.81 -3.25
N ASP A 160 8.11 -13.69 -4.21
CA ASP A 160 8.89 -13.87 -5.42
C ASP A 160 7.94 -13.85 -6.63
N TYR A 161 7.76 -12.66 -7.21
CA TYR A 161 6.80 -12.44 -8.28
C TYR A 161 7.49 -12.13 -9.60
N GLU A 162 7.05 -12.80 -10.64
CA GLU A 162 7.52 -12.56 -12.00
C GLU A 162 6.38 -12.76 -13.01
N ASP A 163 6.18 -11.78 -13.89
CA ASP A 163 5.30 -11.90 -15.05
C ASP A 163 5.98 -11.40 -16.32
N ALA A 164 5.21 -11.09 -17.38
CA ALA A 164 5.76 -10.59 -18.63
C ALA A 164 6.32 -9.15 -18.52
N TYR A 165 5.88 -8.36 -17.56
CA TYR A 165 6.14 -6.91 -17.45
C TYR A 165 7.13 -6.56 -16.35
N VAL A 166 7.09 -7.25 -15.21
CA VAL A 166 7.88 -6.94 -14.03
C VAL A 166 8.32 -8.20 -13.29
N ARG A 167 9.47 -8.10 -12.64
CA ARG A 167 9.91 -9.00 -11.57
C ARG A 167 10.11 -8.18 -10.30
N LEU A 168 9.68 -8.70 -9.16
CA LEU A 168 9.95 -8.10 -7.86
C LEU A 168 10.01 -9.19 -6.79
N GLN A 169 10.76 -8.89 -5.74
CA GLN A 169 10.79 -9.68 -4.53
C GLN A 169 10.38 -8.83 -3.33
N GLY A 170 10.04 -9.46 -2.23
CA GLY A 170 9.66 -8.72 -1.03
C GLY A 170 9.49 -9.60 0.19
N GLU A 171 9.57 -8.95 1.35
CA GLU A 171 9.33 -9.55 2.65
C GLU A 171 8.43 -8.59 3.43
N LEU A 172 7.18 -9.02 3.67
CA LEU A 172 6.19 -8.25 4.41
C LEU A 172 5.78 -8.97 5.70
N ILE A 173 5.74 -8.19 6.77
CA ILE A 173 5.28 -8.61 8.09
C ILE A 173 3.78 -8.35 8.17
N LYS A 174 3.04 -9.36 8.65
CA LYS A 174 1.60 -9.30 8.84
C LYS A 174 1.28 -8.93 10.28
N ASN A 175 0.47 -7.90 10.47
CA ASN A 175 -0.13 -7.56 11.76
C ASN A 175 -1.64 -7.38 11.64
N ASN A 176 -2.35 -7.67 12.72
CA ASN A 176 -3.75 -7.28 12.85
C ASN A 176 -3.83 -5.75 13.02
N LEU A 177 -4.72 -5.11 12.27
CA LEU A 177 -4.91 -3.66 12.34
C LEU A 177 -5.44 -3.23 13.72
N TYR A 178 -6.25 -4.07 14.37
CA TYR A 178 -6.84 -3.77 15.69
C TYR A 178 -5.85 -3.92 16.85
N ASP A 179 -4.65 -4.45 16.59
CA ASP A 179 -3.58 -4.50 17.59
C ASP A 179 -2.72 -3.22 17.61
N ILE A 180 -2.99 -2.27 16.71
CA ILE A 180 -2.26 -1.01 16.58
C ILE A 180 -3.16 0.10 17.10
N ASN A 181 -2.94 0.49 18.35
CA ASN A 181 -3.85 1.35 19.09
C ASN A 181 -3.21 2.67 19.54
N ASP A 182 -1.91 2.82 19.35
CA ASP A 182 -1.14 4.00 19.72
C ASP A 182 0.16 4.09 18.90
N SER A 183 0.86 5.21 19.02
CA SER A 183 2.12 5.48 18.30
C SER A 183 3.22 4.46 18.63
N GLN A 184 3.26 3.93 19.85
CA GLN A 184 4.28 2.99 20.28
C GLN A 184 4.08 1.63 19.60
N THR A 185 2.86 1.10 19.62
CA THR A 185 2.48 -0.14 18.96
C THR A 185 2.62 -0.03 17.44
N LEU A 186 2.31 1.13 16.86
CA LEU A 186 2.58 1.43 15.45
C LEU A 186 4.07 1.33 15.14
N TYR A 187 4.92 1.98 15.95
CA TYR A 187 6.36 1.94 15.73
C TYR A 187 6.90 0.52 15.84
N ASP A 188 6.57 -0.19 16.92
CA ASP A 188 7.12 -1.51 17.24
C ASP A 188 6.63 -2.60 16.30
N LYS A 189 5.40 -2.51 15.79
CA LYS A 189 4.81 -3.54 14.92
C LYS A 189 4.96 -3.27 13.43
N ILE A 190 5.01 -2.00 13.02
CA ILE A 190 5.05 -1.61 11.60
C ILE A 190 6.41 -1.01 11.26
N VAL A 191 6.75 0.13 11.85
CA VAL A 191 7.87 0.96 11.35
C VAL A 191 9.21 0.29 11.59
N LYS A 192 9.53 -0.02 12.84
CA LYS A 192 10.81 -0.61 13.22
C LYS A 192 11.09 -1.93 12.50
N PRO A 193 10.18 -2.93 12.48
CA PRO A 193 10.44 -4.17 11.77
C PRO A 193 10.62 -3.97 10.25
N SER A 194 9.88 -3.04 9.65
CA SER A 194 10.03 -2.74 8.22
C SER A 194 11.38 -2.08 7.90
N LEU A 195 11.85 -1.18 8.77
CA LEU A 195 13.18 -0.57 8.66
C LEU A 195 14.31 -1.58 8.86
N GLU A 196 14.17 -2.49 9.82
CA GLU A 196 15.12 -3.58 10.05
C GLU A 196 15.27 -4.45 8.79
N LEU A 197 14.15 -4.82 8.14
CA LEU A 197 14.17 -5.52 6.86
C LEU A 197 14.84 -4.70 5.76
N TYR A 198 14.50 -3.42 5.64
CA TYR A 198 15.07 -2.52 4.64
C TYR A 198 16.60 -2.39 4.78
N ARG A 199 17.09 -2.21 6.01
CA ARG A 199 18.52 -2.00 6.32
C ARG A 199 19.33 -3.28 6.26
N LYS A 200 18.75 -4.44 6.59
CA LYS A 200 19.42 -5.75 6.53
C LYS A 200 19.73 -6.21 5.10
N LEU A 201 18.88 -5.86 4.13
CA LEU A 201 19.04 -6.29 2.75
C LEU A 201 20.13 -5.49 2.03
N ASP A 202 21.38 -5.95 2.11
CA ASP A 202 22.42 -5.51 1.20
C ASP A 202 22.20 -6.15 -0.18
N ILE A 203 21.78 -5.35 -1.16
CA ILE A 203 21.72 -5.80 -2.54
C ILE A 203 23.16 -5.84 -3.06
N LYS A 204 23.73 -7.04 -3.16
CA LYS A 204 25.00 -7.24 -3.85
C LYS A 204 24.83 -6.82 -5.32
N LEU A 205 25.59 -5.80 -5.71
CA LEU A 205 25.62 -5.20 -7.06
C LEU A 205 26.08 -6.20 -8.14
#